data_AF-A0A381YKP7-F1
#
_entry.id   AF-A0A381YKP7-F1
#
_cell.length_a   1.000
_cell.length_b   1.000
_cell.length_c   1.000
_cell.angle_alpha   90.00
_cell.angle_beta   90.00
_cell.angle_gamma   90.00
#
_symmetry.space_group_name_H-M   'P 1'
#
loop_
_entity.id
_entity.type
_entity.pdbx_description
1 polymer ?
#
loop_
_entity_poly.entity_id
_entity_poly.type
_entity_poly.pdbx_seq_one_letter_code
_entity_poly.pdbx_strand_id
1 'polypeptide(L)' 'MDISHWINHWADWDSDRIAVHFEGQDISYGEMEIRVSRLAAMLSGQLGVSKGDRVAHLGYNSPELLELLF' A
#
# COMPACT_ATOMS: atom_id res chain seq x y z
N MET A 1 -10.12 -1.52 -15.20
CA MET A 1 -9.18 -0.97 -14.20
C MET A 1 -9.09 -2.03 -13.12
N ASP A 2 -7.91 -2.58 -12.88
CA ASP A 2 -7.68 -3.50 -11.75
C ASP A 2 -7.38 -2.68 -10.49
N ILE A 3 -7.74 -3.21 -9.32
CA ILE A 3 -7.57 -2.53 -8.03
C ILE A 3 -6.10 -2.25 -7.72
N SER A 4 -5.18 -3.09 -8.20
CA SER A 4 -3.72 -2.95 -8.03
C SER A 4 -3.16 -1.58 -8.46
N HIS A 5 -3.81 -0.91 -9.42
CA HIS A 5 -3.35 0.40 -9.92
C HIS A 5 -3.95 1.60 -9.18
N TRP A 6 -4.88 1.38 -8.24
CA TRP A 6 -5.64 2.46 -7.62
C TRP A 6 -4.75 3.49 -6.90
N ILE A 7 -3.80 3.00 -6.09
CA ILE A 7 -2.92 3.87 -5.28
C ILE A 7 -2.01 4.70 -6.18
N ASN A 8 -1.28 4.06 -7.10
CA ASN A 8 -0.37 4.76 -8.01
C ASN A 8 -1.11 5.74 -8.94
N HIS A 9 -2.31 5.40 -9.42
CA HIS A 9 -3.11 6.30 -10.26
C HIS A 9 -3.43 7.62 -9.55
N TRP A 10 -3.89 7.56 -8.30
CA TRP A 10 -4.21 8.76 -7.54
C TRP A 10 -2.95 9.49 -7.05
N ALA A 11 -1.87 8.76 -6.76
CA ALA A 11 -0.59 9.38 -6.43
C ALA A 11 -0.05 10.24 -7.59
N ASP A 12 -0.18 9.75 -8.82
CA ASP A 12 0.23 10.48 -10.04
C ASP A 12 -0.71 11.66 -10.36
N TRP A 13 -2.01 11.50 -10.09
CA TRP A 13 -3.02 12.51 -10.43
C TRP A 13 -3.11 13.65 -9.40
N ASP A 14 -3.10 13.31 -8.11
CA ASP A 14 -3.28 14.24 -6.99
C ASP A 14 -2.66 13.63 -5.72
N SER A 15 -1.32 13.74 -5.62
CA SER A 15 -0.53 13.11 -4.56
C SER A 15 -0.92 13.55 -3.16
N ASP A 16 -1.36 14.79 -2.99
CA ASP A 16 -1.65 15.39 -1.69
C ASP A 16 -3.07 15.05 -1.20
N ARG A 17 -3.90 14.45 -2.05
CA ARG A 17 -5.22 13.98 -1.67
C ARG A 17 -5.11 12.91 -0.61
N ILE A 18 -5.91 13.02 0.46
CA ILE A 18 -5.94 12.03 1.53
C ILE A 18 -6.57 10.72 1.04
N ALA A 19 -5.83 9.62 1.23
CA ALA A 19 -6.24 8.26 0.92
C ALA A 19 -6.85 7.56 2.14
N VAL A 20 -6.24 7.76 3.32
CA VAL A 20 -6.62 7.08 4.56
C VAL A 20 -6.65 8.06 5.72
N HIS A 21 -7.72 8.00 6.50
CA HIS A 21 -7.81 8.62 7.82
C HIS A 21 -7.73 7.51 8.88
N PHE A 22 -6.75 7.55 9.76
CA PHE A 22 -6.56 6.53 10.78
C PHE A 22 -5.98 7.12 12.07
N GLU A 23 -6.67 6.91 13.20
CA GLU A 23 -6.22 7.33 14.54
C GLU A 23 -5.74 8.80 14.63
N GLY A 24 -6.43 9.71 13.94
CA GLY A 24 -6.11 11.14 13.93
C GLY A 24 -4.94 11.53 13.02
N GLN A 25 -4.45 10.57 12.20
CA GLN A 25 -3.48 10.81 11.15
C GLN A 25 -4.14 10.69 9.78
N ASP A 26 -3.68 11.54 8.88
CA ASP A 26 -4.05 11.53 7.47
C ASP A 26 -2.85 11.03 6.68
N ILE A 27 -3.10 10.11 5.76
CA ILE A 27 -2.09 9.57 4.84
C ILE A 27 -2.54 9.92 3.43
N SER A 28 -1.72 10.67 2.70
CA SER A 28 -2.00 11.04 1.31
C SER A 28 -1.80 9.87 0.35
N TYR A 29 -2.35 9.98 -0.87
CA TYR A 29 -2.10 8.97 -1.91
C TYR A 29 -0.62 8.87 -2.28
N GLY A 30 0.12 9.99 -2.27
CA GLY A 30 1.57 9.99 -2.49
C GLY A 30 2.34 9.28 -1.38
N GLU A 31 1.95 9.50 -0.11
CA GLU A 31 2.56 8.79 1.02
C GLU A 31 2.22 7.29 0.99
N MET A 32 0.99 6.94 0.62
CA MET A 32 0.54 5.56 0.51
C MET A 32 1.28 4.82 -0.60
N GLU A 33 1.51 5.45 -1.76
CA GLU A 33 2.31 4.87 -2.85
C GLU A 33 3.73 4.55 -2.38
N ILE A 34 4.38 5.48 -1.68
CA ILE A 34 5.74 5.26 -1.16
C ILE A 34 5.77 4.08 -0.19
N ARG A 35 4.75 3.96 0.68
CA ARG A 35 4.65 2.86 1.66
C ARG A 35 4.45 1.51 0.96
N VAL A 36 3.48 1.43 0.04
CA VAL A 36 3.21 0.25 -0.81
C VAL A 36 4.46 -0.18 -1.58
N SER A 37 5.08 0.74 -2.32
CA SER A 37 6.26 0.47 -3.14
C SER A 37 7.45 -0.04 -2.31
N ARG A 38 7.63 0.48 -1.09
CA ARG A 38 8.66 -0.01 -0.15
C ARG A 38 8.36 -1.42 0.34
N LEU A 39 7.11 -1.70 0.74
CA LEU A 39 6.72 -3.03 1.22
C LEU A 39 6.84 -4.08 0.10
N ALA A 40 6.37 -3.76 -1.11
CA ALA A 40 6.48 -4.63 -2.28
C ALA A 40 7.94 -4.95 -2.65
N ALA A 41 8.82 -3.95 -2.60
CA ALA A 41 10.26 -4.15 -2.85
C ALA A 41 10.92 -5.05 -1.78
N MET A 42 10.52 -4.93 -0.52
CA MET A 42 11.01 -5.79 0.57
C MET A 42 10.48 -7.23 0.43
N LEU A 43 9.19 -7.40 0.15
CA LEU A 43 8.58 -8.72 -0.06
C LEU A 43 9.23 -9.47 -1.22
N SER A 44 9.35 -8.82 -2.38
CA SER A 44 9.93 -9.45 -3.57
C SER A 44 11.45 -9.62 -3.47
N GLY A 45 12.18 -8.62 -2.98
CA GLY A 45 13.64 -8.60 -2.98
C GLY A 45 14.27 -9.33 -1.78
N GLN A 46 13.82 -9.03 -0.57
CA GLN A 46 14.44 -9.56 0.65
C GLN A 46 13.80 -10.89 1.08
N LEU A 47 12.48 -11.02 0.94
CA LEU A 47 11.73 -12.20 1.37
C LEU A 47 11.43 -13.18 0.23
N GLY A 48 11.74 -12.82 -1.02
CA GLY A 48 11.60 -13.71 -2.18
C GLY A 48 10.16 -14.06 -2.55
N VAL A 49 9.18 -13.26 -2.10
CA VAL A 49 7.77 -13.47 -2.43
C VAL A 49 7.58 -13.33 -3.93
N SER A 50 6.87 -14.30 -4.51
CA SER A 50 6.68 -14.43 -5.96
C SER A 50 5.21 -14.63 -6.32
N LYS A 51 4.92 -14.62 -7.62
CA LYS A 51 3.55 -14.76 -8.12
C LYS A 51 2.95 -16.10 -7.70
N GLY A 52 1.85 -16.05 -6.96
CA GLY A 52 1.13 -17.23 -6.46
C GLY A 52 1.46 -17.58 -5.00
N ASP A 53 2.49 -16.96 -4.42
CA ASP A 53 2.72 -17.02 -2.99
C ASP A 53 1.63 -16.28 -2.23
N ARG A 54 1.48 -16.61 -0.94
CA ARG A 54 0.45 -16.08 -0.07
C ARG A 54 1.11 -15.42 1.12
N VAL A 55 0.74 -14.17 1.38
CA VAL A 55 1.18 -13.43 2.57
C VAL A 55 -0.05 -13.22 3.46
N ALA A 56 0.07 -13.54 4.74
CA ALA A 56 -0.99 -13.34 5.71
C ALA A 56 -0.74 -12.06 6.51
N HIS A 57 -1.78 -11.25 6.68
CA HIS A 57 -1.79 -10.16 7.64
C HIS A 57 -2.42 -10.66 8.95
N LEU A 58 -1.71 -10.48 10.07
CA LEU A 58 -2.24 -10.77 11.40
C LEU A 58 -2.17 -9.49 12.23
N GLY A 59 -3.26 -8.73 12.22
CA GLY A 59 -3.37 -7.43 12.86
C GLY A 59 -4.82 -6.95 12.88
N TYR A 60 -5.04 -5.83 13.57
CA TYR A 60 -6.31 -5.11 13.51
C TYR A 60 -6.40 -4.28 12.23
N ASN A 61 -7.51 -3.57 12.05
CA ASN A 61 -7.61 -2.59 10.97
C ASN A 61 -6.53 -1.53 11.15
N SER A 62 -5.65 -1.39 10.17
CA SER A 62 -4.58 -0.40 10.16
C SER A 62 -4.19 -0.04 8.71
N PRO A 63 -3.48 1.08 8.48
CA PRO A 63 -2.98 1.43 7.16
C PRO A 63 -2.08 0.36 6.55
N GLU A 64 -1.32 -0.38 7.38
CA GLU A 64 -0.41 -1.44 6.94
C GLU A 64 -1.15 -2.63 6.31
N LEU A 65 -2.42 -2.86 6.68
CA LEU A 65 -3.27 -3.82 5.99
C LEU A 65 -3.48 -3.42 4.52
N LEU A 66 -3.69 -2.13 4.27
CA LEU A 66 -3.83 -1.60 2.92
C LEU A 66 -2.49 -1.62 2.18
N GLU A 67 -1.38 -1.33 2.86
CA GLU A 67 -0.05 -1.44 2.25
C GLU A 67 0.23 -2.85 1.73
N LEU A 68 -0.22 -3.88 2.44
CA LEU A 68 -0.02 -5.27 2.03
C LEU A 68 -0.97 -5.71 0.91
N LEU A 69 -2.15 -5.08 0.81
CA LEU A 69 -3.15 -5.41 -0.21
C LEU A 69 -2.76 -4.88 -1.60
N PHE A 70 -2.13 -3.72 -1.66
CA PHE A 70 -1.73 -3.03 -2.89
C PHE A 70 -0.26 -3.31 -3.23
#